data_AF-A0AAQ3SID1-F1
#
_entry.id   AF-A0AAQ3SID1-F1
#
_cell.length_a   1.000
_cell.length_b   1.000
_cell.length_c   1.000
_cell.angle_alpha   90.00
_cell.angle_beta   90.00
_cell.angle_gamma   90.00
#
_symmetry.space_group_name_H-M   'P 1'
#
loop_
_entity.id
_entity.type
_entity.pdbx_description
1 polymer ?
#
loop_
_entity_poly.entity_id
_entity_poly.type
_entity_poly.pdbx_seq_one_letter_code
_entity_poly.pdbx_strand_id
1 'polypeptide(L)'
;MIQVPRGLSKGIQLDSITRGLGEKISIHIAEAAKFASEGGITIRQHVPIFTHWKFYKNKKNKEHVQNYLDKLSTQFNIDTCNPVVENACLDMLKSGQRQMRYRLKKQYFNGVPASAVRIKSPVKCMIDDQWRELVKEWSTSDHKEKCIKNKSNRGEVQLQQRTGSRCYISHAYVAAAMETIVSESGQEGQQPMSPTEVVSQVLPKSSTFLQNVGIKFGNKSRNGGASALQMQQLQAQLDAEKQESAGLKDQLDTIKLQAQESEAKLSEQTLEIDILNKKQEETNALLRQLLSFSHGQSNTP
;
A
#
# COMPACT_ATOMS: atom_id res chain seq x y z
N MET A 1 0.67 14.47 10.42
CA MET A 1 1.55 13.78 9.45
C MET A 1 0.68 13.22 8.33
N ILE A 2 0.72 13.83 7.15
CA ILE A 2 -0.09 13.44 5.99
C ILE A 2 0.54 12.18 5.38
N GLN A 3 -0.17 11.06 5.41
CA GLN A 3 0.23 9.85 4.71
C GLN A 3 0.01 10.06 3.21
N VAL A 4 1.08 10.17 2.44
CA VAL A 4 1.00 10.07 0.98
C VAL A 4 0.60 8.63 0.63
N PRO A 5 -0.54 8.39 -0.05
CA PRO A 5 -0.94 7.05 -0.46
C PRO A 5 0.12 6.51 -1.43
N ARG A 6 0.64 5.31 -1.15
CA ARG A 6 1.44 4.60 -2.15
C ARG A 6 0.52 4.27 -3.32
N GLY A 7 0.86 4.76 -4.52
CA GLY A 7 0.15 4.43 -5.74
C GLY A 7 0.04 2.93 -5.95
N LEU A 8 -1.04 2.50 -6.59
CA LEU A 8 -1.29 1.11 -6.97
C LEU A 8 -0.07 0.57 -7.73
N SER A 9 0.47 -0.56 -7.27
CA SER A 9 1.55 -1.29 -7.94
C SER A 9 1.07 -1.77 -9.30
N LYS A 10 1.21 -0.93 -10.33
CA LYS A 10 0.86 -1.27 -11.71
C LYS A 10 1.86 -2.30 -12.25
N GLY A 11 1.46 -3.56 -12.33
CA GLY A 11 1.99 -4.51 -13.31
C GLY A 11 3.41 -5.08 -13.12
N ILE A 12 4.19 -4.68 -12.11
CA ILE A 12 5.60 -5.17 -11.96
C ILE A 12 5.70 -6.70 -11.93
N GLN A 13 4.70 -7.39 -11.35
CA GLN A 13 4.66 -8.85 -11.34
C GLN A 13 4.41 -9.44 -12.74
N LEU A 14 3.56 -8.79 -13.55
CA LEU A 14 3.29 -9.19 -14.94
C LEU A 14 4.52 -9.00 -15.84
N ASP A 15 5.29 -7.93 -15.65
CA ASP A 15 6.53 -7.70 -16.39
C ASP A 15 7.63 -8.71 -16.03
N SER A 16 7.66 -9.20 -14.79
CA SER A 16 8.56 -10.30 -14.38
C SER A 16 8.19 -11.60 -15.11
N ILE A 17 6.90 -11.89 -15.14
CA ILE A 17 6.31 -13.07 -15.79
C ILE A 17 6.55 -13.06 -17.31
N THR A 18 6.32 -11.91 -17.96
CA THR A 18 6.43 -11.78 -19.43
C THR A 18 7.89 -11.81 -19.90
N ARG A 19 8.84 -11.28 -19.11
CA ARG A 19 10.28 -11.35 -19.42
C ARG A 19 10.86 -12.76 -19.29
N GLY A 20 10.31 -13.60 -18.41
CA GLY A 20 10.76 -14.98 -18.24
C GLY A 20 10.33 -15.90 -19.38
N LEU A 21 9.19 -15.64 -20.01
CA LEU A 21 8.57 -16.51 -21.01
C LEU A 21 8.99 -16.21 -22.46
N GLY A 22 9.54 -15.04 -22.76
CA GLY A 22 9.95 -14.68 -24.12
C GLY A 22 8.80 -14.46 -25.11
N GLU A 23 7.56 -14.83 -24.74
CA GLU A 23 6.32 -14.62 -25.49
C GLU A 23 5.26 -13.91 -24.63
N LYS A 24 4.34 -13.19 -25.28
CA LYS A 24 3.21 -12.53 -24.60
C LYS A 24 2.21 -13.59 -24.14
N ILE A 25 2.05 -13.74 -22.83
CA ILE A 25 0.96 -14.55 -22.27
C ILE A 25 -0.37 -13.89 -22.65
N SER A 26 -1.25 -14.65 -23.31
CA SER A 26 -2.65 -14.27 -23.46
C SER A 26 -3.31 -14.35 -22.08
N ILE A 27 -3.51 -13.19 -21.43
CA ILE A 27 -4.22 -13.10 -20.17
C ILE A 27 -5.48 -12.27 -20.46
N HIS A 28 -6.65 -12.87 -20.35
CA HIS A 28 -7.87 -12.09 -20.16
C HIS A 28 -7.70 -11.33 -18.84
N ILE A 29 -7.59 -10.00 -18.87
CA ILE A 29 -7.17 -9.12 -17.74
C ILE A 29 -7.90 -9.44 -16.41
N ALA A 30 -9.13 -9.98 -16.48
CA ALA A 30 -9.90 -10.44 -15.32
C ALA A 30 -9.27 -11.64 -14.56
N GLU A 31 -8.59 -12.55 -15.26
CA GLU A 31 -8.06 -13.80 -14.69
C GLU A 31 -6.77 -13.58 -13.88
N ALA A 32 -5.89 -12.65 -14.30
CA ALA A 32 -4.67 -12.33 -13.54
C ALA A 32 -4.97 -11.72 -12.17
N ALA A 33 -5.94 -10.81 -12.09
CA ALA A 33 -6.32 -10.20 -10.81
C ALA A 33 -6.90 -11.24 -9.85
N LYS A 34 -7.69 -12.18 -10.38
CA LYS A 34 -8.21 -13.33 -9.62
C LYS A 34 -7.08 -14.23 -9.15
N PHE A 35 -6.15 -14.59 -10.04
CA PHE A 35 -4.97 -15.40 -9.72
C PHE A 35 -4.12 -14.79 -8.60
N ALA A 36 -3.80 -13.50 -8.70
CA ALA A 36 -3.03 -12.79 -7.67
C ALA A 36 -3.76 -12.74 -6.32
N SER A 37 -5.10 -12.60 -6.35
CA SER A 37 -5.94 -12.55 -5.15
C SER A 37 -5.98 -13.91 -4.46
N GLU A 38 -6.24 -14.99 -5.20
CA GLU A 38 -6.27 -16.36 -4.68
C GLU A 38 -4.91 -16.83 -4.20
N GLY A 39 -3.85 -16.51 -4.93
CA GLY A 39 -2.47 -16.69 -4.46
C GLY A 39 -2.25 -15.99 -3.14
N GLY A 40 -2.64 -14.72 -3.03
CA GLY A 40 -2.57 -13.97 -1.79
C GLY A 40 -3.36 -14.60 -0.63
N ILE A 41 -4.55 -15.16 -0.88
CA ILE A 41 -5.39 -15.84 0.11
C ILE A 41 -4.71 -17.13 0.58
N THR A 42 -4.26 -17.95 -0.35
CA THR A 42 -3.58 -19.23 -0.07
C THR A 42 -2.36 -19.02 0.82
N ILE A 43 -1.54 -17.99 0.52
CA ILE A 43 -0.39 -17.65 1.36
C ILE A 43 -0.84 -17.31 2.79
N ARG A 44 -1.94 -16.55 2.95
CA ARG A 44 -2.39 -16.05 4.26
C ARG A 44 -2.89 -17.17 5.16
N GLN A 45 -3.52 -18.18 4.56
CA GLN A 45 -4.22 -19.22 5.30
C GLN A 45 -3.33 -20.44 5.55
N HIS A 46 -2.40 -20.75 4.64
CA HIS A 46 -1.81 -22.08 4.59
C HIS A 46 -0.29 -22.11 4.54
N VAL A 47 0.37 -21.00 4.21
CA VAL A 47 1.83 -20.99 4.14
C VAL A 47 2.39 -20.48 5.47
N PRO A 48 3.29 -21.22 6.14
CA PRO A 48 3.95 -20.75 7.35
C PRO A 48 4.76 -19.49 7.06
N ILE A 49 5.14 -18.75 8.10
CA ILE A 49 5.86 -17.49 7.96
C ILE A 49 7.26 -17.63 8.56
N PHE A 50 8.25 -17.87 7.71
CA PHE A 50 9.65 -17.90 8.14
C PHE A 50 10.28 -16.50 8.18
N THR A 51 11.33 -16.37 9.01
CA THR A 51 12.22 -15.20 9.14
C THR A 51 12.81 -14.78 7.78
N HIS A 52 13.35 -15.76 7.03
CA HIS A 52 14.04 -15.52 5.75
C HIS A 52 13.53 -16.40 4.59
N TRP A 53 13.56 -15.88 3.36
CA TRP A 53 13.12 -16.60 2.15
C TRP A 53 13.89 -17.91 1.91
N LYS A 54 15.18 -17.94 2.26
CA LYS A 54 16.04 -19.12 2.10
C LYS A 54 15.47 -20.36 2.80
N PHE A 55 14.71 -20.20 3.88
CA PHE A 55 14.12 -21.33 4.59
C PHE A 55 13.11 -22.11 3.76
N TYR A 56 12.44 -21.49 2.77
CA TYR A 56 11.53 -22.20 1.85
C TYR A 56 12.28 -23.05 0.82
N LYS A 57 13.58 -22.80 0.60
CA LYS A 57 14.42 -23.60 -0.31
C LYS A 57 14.98 -24.87 0.36
N ASN A 58 14.91 -24.94 1.69
CA ASN A 58 15.43 -26.08 2.43
C ASN A 58 14.60 -27.32 2.13
N LYS A 59 15.25 -28.50 1.98
CA LYS A 59 14.57 -29.77 1.67
C LYS A 59 13.43 -30.09 2.64
N LYS A 60 13.60 -29.77 3.92
CA LYS A 60 12.59 -29.97 4.98
C LYS A 60 11.31 -29.14 4.79
N ASN A 61 11.41 -27.98 4.15
CA ASN A 61 10.31 -27.02 4.02
C ASN A 61 9.79 -26.92 2.57
N LYS A 62 10.35 -27.72 1.65
CA LYS A 62 9.95 -27.73 0.24
C LYS A 62 8.48 -28.12 0.06
N GLU A 63 7.96 -28.94 0.97
CA GLU A 63 6.55 -29.34 1.01
C GLU A 63 5.60 -28.13 1.12
N HIS A 64 5.95 -27.09 1.88
CA HIS A 64 5.11 -25.90 1.99
C HIS A 64 4.99 -25.13 0.68
N VAL A 65 6.07 -25.12 -0.11
CA VAL A 65 6.08 -24.51 -1.44
C VAL A 65 5.26 -25.36 -2.40
N GLN A 66 5.42 -26.69 -2.36
CA GLN A 66 4.66 -27.60 -3.19
C GLN A 66 3.16 -27.52 -2.91
N ASN A 67 2.74 -27.57 -1.64
CA ASN A 67 1.34 -27.43 -1.22
C ASN A 67 0.72 -26.12 -1.72
N TYR A 68 1.48 -25.03 -1.71
CA TYR A 68 1.04 -23.75 -2.27
C TYR A 68 0.84 -23.82 -3.80
N LEU A 69 1.77 -24.44 -4.53
CA LEU A 69 1.66 -24.64 -5.98
C LEU A 69 0.48 -25.56 -6.32
N ASP A 70 0.31 -26.66 -5.60
CA ASP A 70 -0.77 -27.64 -5.81
C ASP A 70 -2.15 -26.99 -5.61
N LYS A 71 -2.29 -26.14 -4.58
CA LYS A 71 -3.52 -25.38 -4.34
C LYS A 71 -3.84 -24.39 -5.45
N LEU A 72 -2.82 -23.76 -6.02
CA LEU A 72 -3.01 -22.88 -7.17
C LEU A 72 -3.36 -23.66 -8.44
N SER A 73 -2.71 -24.80 -8.67
CA SER A 73 -3.01 -25.69 -9.81
C SER A 73 -4.41 -26.31 -9.72
N THR A 74 -4.93 -26.50 -8.51
CA THR A 74 -6.33 -26.96 -8.32
C THR A 74 -7.34 -25.89 -8.73
N GLN A 75 -7.02 -24.61 -8.56
CA GLN A 75 -7.94 -23.51 -8.87
C GLN A 75 -7.77 -22.93 -10.28
N PHE A 76 -6.58 -23.06 -10.85
CA PHE A 76 -6.21 -22.48 -12.14
C PHE A 76 -5.51 -23.55 -12.98
N ASN A 77 -5.79 -23.60 -14.28
CA ASN A 77 -5.10 -24.49 -15.21
C ASN A 77 -3.67 -23.97 -15.48
N ILE A 78 -2.77 -24.17 -14.52
CA ILE A 78 -1.36 -23.77 -14.58
C ILE A 78 -0.45 -24.99 -14.65
N ASP A 79 0.51 -24.96 -15.57
CA ASP A 79 1.58 -25.94 -15.62
C ASP A 79 2.66 -25.58 -14.60
N THR A 80 2.57 -26.18 -13.41
CA THR A 80 3.55 -25.97 -12.33
C THR A 80 4.90 -26.65 -12.60
N CYS A 81 5.00 -27.50 -13.62
CA CYS A 81 6.26 -28.09 -14.05
C CYS A 81 7.04 -27.15 -14.98
N ASN A 82 6.38 -26.13 -15.55
CA ASN A 82 7.04 -25.09 -16.32
C ASN A 82 7.86 -24.18 -15.38
N PRO A 83 9.19 -24.04 -15.59
CA PRO A 83 10.06 -23.28 -14.68
C PRO A 83 9.71 -21.80 -14.63
N VAL A 84 9.11 -21.22 -15.68
CA VAL A 84 8.71 -19.81 -15.67
C VAL A 84 7.47 -19.60 -14.79
N VAL A 85 6.48 -20.49 -14.91
CA VAL A 85 5.26 -20.45 -14.11
C VAL A 85 5.58 -20.74 -12.64
N GLU A 86 6.46 -21.71 -12.37
CA GLU A 86 6.94 -21.99 -11.02
C GLU A 86 7.61 -20.74 -10.42
N ASN A 87 8.57 -20.13 -11.12
CA ASN A 87 9.27 -18.94 -10.65
C ASN A 87 8.32 -17.75 -10.40
N ALA A 88 7.32 -17.56 -11.26
CA ALA A 88 6.28 -16.55 -11.08
C ALA A 88 5.49 -16.76 -9.78
N CYS A 89 5.06 -18.00 -9.54
CA CYS A 89 4.36 -18.37 -8.31
C CYS A 89 5.25 -18.18 -7.07
N LEU A 90 6.54 -18.52 -7.17
CA LEU A 90 7.54 -18.31 -6.12
C LEU A 90 7.79 -16.83 -5.82
N ASP A 91 7.81 -15.97 -6.83
CA ASP A 91 7.93 -14.52 -6.65
C ASP A 91 6.69 -13.93 -5.95
N MET A 92 5.50 -14.41 -6.32
CA MET A 92 4.27 -14.07 -5.62
C MET A 92 4.34 -14.51 -4.15
N LEU A 93 4.76 -15.74 -3.89
CA LEU A 93 4.98 -16.29 -2.53
C LEU A 93 5.96 -15.41 -1.72
N LYS A 94 7.12 -15.11 -2.29
CA LYS A 94 8.17 -14.29 -1.68
C LYS A 94 7.67 -12.89 -1.33
N SER A 95 6.92 -12.27 -2.24
CA SER A 95 6.34 -10.95 -2.00
C SER A 95 5.26 -10.99 -0.91
N GLY A 96 4.36 -11.97 -0.93
CA GLY A 96 3.31 -12.16 0.06
C GLY A 96 3.88 -12.39 1.47
N GLN A 97 4.90 -13.24 1.58
CA GLN A 97 5.60 -13.52 2.83
C GLN A 97 6.25 -12.28 3.45
N ARG A 98 6.91 -11.46 2.62
CA ARG A 98 7.46 -10.17 3.06
C ARG A 98 6.36 -9.24 3.58
N GLN A 99 5.22 -9.18 2.92
CA GLN A 99 4.10 -8.33 3.37
C GLN A 99 3.49 -8.85 4.67
N MET A 100 3.39 -10.16 4.86
CA MET A 100 2.91 -10.74 6.13
C MET A 100 3.81 -10.40 7.29
N ARG A 101 5.13 -10.62 7.16
CA ARG A 101 6.09 -10.21 8.20
C ARG A 101 5.96 -8.73 8.53
N TYR A 102 5.82 -7.87 7.53
CA TYR A 102 5.59 -6.44 7.73
C TYR A 102 4.31 -6.15 8.52
N ARG A 103 3.18 -6.76 8.13
CA ARG A 103 1.87 -6.56 8.80
C ARG A 103 1.91 -7.03 10.25
N LEU A 104 2.47 -8.22 10.48
CA LEU A 104 2.64 -8.78 11.82
C LEU A 104 3.51 -7.88 12.70
N LYS A 105 4.68 -7.46 12.18
CA LYS A 105 5.57 -6.54 12.90
C LYS A 105 4.87 -5.21 13.21
N LYS A 106 4.11 -4.68 12.25
CA LYS A 106 3.38 -3.41 12.42
C LYS A 106 2.32 -3.50 13.51
N GLN A 107 1.57 -4.60 13.59
CA GLN A 107 0.42 -4.74 14.47
C GLN A 107 0.79 -5.22 15.89
N TYR A 108 1.78 -6.09 16.02
CA TYR A 108 2.04 -6.81 17.28
C TYR A 108 3.41 -6.54 17.90
N PHE A 109 4.27 -5.77 17.25
CA PHE A 109 5.63 -5.53 17.73
C PHE A 109 5.99 -4.03 17.78
N ASN A 110 5.73 -3.29 16.70
CA ASN A 110 6.05 -1.87 16.65
C ASN A 110 5.20 -1.08 17.67
N GLY A 111 5.85 -0.34 18.57
CA GLY A 111 5.17 0.48 19.59
C GLY A 111 4.66 -0.32 20.79
N VAL A 112 4.90 -1.63 20.84
CA VAL A 112 4.56 -2.48 21.99
C VAL A 112 5.78 -2.54 22.92
N PRO A 113 5.63 -2.30 24.23
CA PRO A 113 6.74 -2.45 25.16
C PRO A 113 7.19 -3.91 25.22
N ALA A 114 8.49 -4.16 25.42
CA ALA A 114 9.08 -5.50 25.33
C ALA A 114 8.39 -6.53 26.25
N SER A 115 7.91 -6.10 27.43
CA SER A 115 7.18 -6.93 28.39
C SER A 115 5.77 -7.35 27.92
N ALA A 116 5.16 -6.60 27.00
CA ALA A 116 3.81 -6.85 26.50
C ALA A 116 3.80 -7.54 25.12
N VAL A 117 4.97 -7.88 24.56
CA VAL A 117 5.04 -8.60 23.29
C VAL A 117 4.45 -10.00 23.48
N ARG A 118 3.52 -10.37 22.60
CA ARG A 118 2.84 -11.66 22.64
C ARG A 118 3.83 -12.81 22.56
N ILE A 119 3.67 -13.82 23.42
CA ILE A 119 4.47 -15.05 23.41
C ILE A 119 3.91 -16.06 22.38
N LYS A 120 2.60 -16.06 22.18
CA LYS A 120 1.89 -16.96 21.25
C LYS A 120 1.70 -16.33 19.87
N SER A 121 1.63 -17.17 18.86
CA SER A 121 1.39 -16.79 17.47
C SER A 121 0.03 -16.09 17.33
N PRO A 122 -0.02 -14.90 16.71
CA PRO A 122 -1.29 -14.19 16.47
C PRO A 122 -2.06 -14.73 15.26
N VAL A 123 -1.51 -15.68 14.50
CA VAL A 123 -2.12 -16.20 13.24
C VAL A 123 -2.09 -17.72 13.20
N LYS A 124 -3.15 -18.31 12.61
CA LYS A 124 -3.33 -19.77 12.55
C LYS A 124 -2.34 -20.49 11.63
N CYS A 125 -1.81 -19.81 10.61
CA CYS A 125 -0.88 -20.41 9.65
C CYS A 125 0.56 -20.56 10.17
N MET A 126 0.84 -20.15 11.41
CA MET A 126 2.18 -20.14 12.01
C MET A 126 2.13 -20.69 13.43
N ILE A 127 3.11 -21.53 13.77
CA ILE A 127 3.27 -22.07 15.12
C ILE A 127 3.96 -21.06 16.05
N ASP A 128 3.76 -21.22 17.36
CA ASP A 128 4.30 -20.30 18.37
C ASP A 128 5.83 -20.18 18.33
N ASP A 129 6.53 -21.25 17.95
CA ASP A 129 8.00 -21.26 17.87
C ASP A 129 8.51 -20.38 16.74
N GLN A 130 7.87 -20.46 15.57
CA GLN A 130 8.15 -19.60 14.42
C GLN A 130 7.86 -18.13 14.73
N TRP A 131 6.82 -17.85 15.51
CA TRP A 131 6.53 -16.51 15.99
C TRP A 131 7.64 -15.97 16.89
N ARG A 132 8.12 -16.78 17.86
CA ARG A 132 9.21 -16.39 18.76
C ARG A 132 10.51 -16.14 17.98
N GLU A 133 10.80 -16.92 16.95
CA GLU A 133 11.94 -16.67 16.07
C GLU A 133 11.86 -15.30 15.37
N LEU A 134 10.67 -14.91 14.86
CA LEU A 134 10.46 -13.59 14.26
C LEU A 134 10.65 -12.46 15.28
N VAL A 135 10.07 -12.60 16.47
CA VAL A 135 10.22 -11.61 17.55
C VAL A 135 11.68 -11.48 17.96
N LYS A 136 12.42 -12.60 18.06
CA LYS A 136 13.86 -12.62 18.33
C LYS A 136 14.62 -11.88 17.24
N GLU A 137 14.39 -12.19 15.96
CA GLU A 137 15.01 -11.51 14.82
C GLU A 137 14.76 -10.00 14.87
N TRP A 138 13.52 -9.57 15.12
CA TRP A 138 13.17 -8.15 15.17
C TRP A 138 13.78 -7.40 16.35
N SER A 139 14.13 -8.10 17.42
CA SER A 139 14.72 -7.55 18.63
C SER A 139 16.24 -7.36 18.54
N THR A 140 16.91 -8.04 17.60
CA THR A 140 18.37 -7.93 17.38
C THR A 140 18.81 -6.50 17.03
N SER A 141 20.00 -6.09 17.49
CA SER A 141 20.56 -4.76 17.22
C SER A 141 20.73 -4.52 15.73
N ASP A 142 21.36 -5.46 15.03
CA ASP A 142 21.58 -5.42 13.59
C ASP A 142 20.30 -5.15 12.79
N HIS A 143 19.18 -5.80 13.17
CA HIS A 143 17.92 -5.58 12.48
C HIS A 143 17.32 -4.21 12.76
N LYS A 144 17.44 -3.72 14.00
CA LYS A 144 17.00 -2.37 14.38
C LYS A 144 17.81 -1.31 13.62
N GLU A 145 19.12 -1.45 13.58
CA GLU A 145 20.03 -0.57 12.84
C GLU A 145 19.70 -0.54 11.34
N LYS A 146 19.54 -1.71 10.71
CA LYS A 146 19.10 -1.82 9.31
C LYS A 146 17.74 -1.15 9.08
N CYS A 147 16.79 -1.29 10.00
CA CYS A 147 15.49 -0.65 9.90
C CYS A 147 15.59 0.88 9.97
N ILE A 148 16.41 1.41 10.89
CA ILE A 148 16.63 2.85 11.06
C ILE A 148 17.30 3.42 9.80
N LYS A 149 18.38 2.79 9.33
CA LYS A 149 19.09 3.18 8.11
C LYS A 149 18.17 3.17 6.89
N ASN A 150 17.40 2.10 6.69
CA ASN A 150 16.43 2.01 5.59
C ASN A 150 15.32 3.05 5.69
N LYS A 151 14.96 3.51 6.89
CA LYS A 151 13.98 4.58 7.10
C LYS A 151 14.58 5.95 6.74
N SER A 152 15.81 6.24 7.17
CA SER A 152 16.55 7.46 6.79
C SER A 152 16.71 7.54 5.28
N ASN A 153 17.26 6.49 4.67
CA ASN A 153 17.48 6.43 3.23
C ASN A 153 16.19 6.66 2.43
N ARG A 154 15.04 6.19 2.94
CA ARG A 154 13.73 6.43 2.29
C ARG A 154 13.24 7.86 2.45
N GLY A 155 13.55 8.52 3.57
CA GLY A 155 13.26 9.94 3.77
C GLY A 155 14.10 10.84 2.86
N GLU A 156 15.30 10.40 2.50
CA GLU A 156 16.22 11.10 1.60
C GLU A 156 15.89 10.88 0.10
N VAL A 157 14.94 10.01 -0.25
CA VAL A 157 14.52 9.82 -1.64
C VAL A 157 13.75 11.04 -2.12
N GLN A 158 14.45 11.96 -2.81
CA GLN A 158 13.88 13.18 -3.38
C GLN A 158 13.03 12.92 -4.64
N LEU A 159 13.45 11.94 -5.45
CA LEU A 159 12.80 11.60 -6.72
C LEU A 159 12.45 10.11 -6.73
N GLN A 160 11.19 9.79 -7.00
CA GLN A 160 10.78 8.41 -7.21
C GLN A 160 11.39 7.91 -8.52
N GLN A 161 12.06 6.75 -8.50
CA GLN A 161 12.43 6.07 -9.73
C GLN A 161 11.14 5.80 -10.51
N ARG A 162 10.94 6.47 -11.64
CA ARG A 162 9.84 6.16 -12.55
C ARG A 162 10.12 4.79 -13.14
N THR A 163 9.40 3.78 -12.67
CA THR A 163 9.33 2.49 -13.35
C THR A 163 8.55 2.70 -14.65
N GLY A 164 9.27 2.78 -15.76
CA GLY A 164 8.78 3.07 -17.10
C GLY A 164 9.95 3.14 -18.09
N SER A 165 9.69 3.41 -19.38
CA SER A 165 10.66 3.28 -20.49
C SER A 165 11.92 4.16 -20.41
N ARG A 166 12.07 5.02 -19.40
CA ARG A 166 13.21 5.92 -19.24
C ARG A 166 13.84 5.75 -17.87
N CYS A 167 15.02 5.13 -17.84
CA CYS A 167 15.85 5.06 -16.64
C CYS A 167 16.32 6.48 -16.22
N TYR A 168 16.69 6.63 -14.94
CA TYR A 168 17.18 7.90 -14.38
C TYR A 168 18.29 8.56 -15.21
N ILE A 169 19.21 7.75 -15.73
CA ILE A 169 20.31 8.18 -16.59
C ILE A 169 19.77 8.87 -17.86
N SER A 170 18.74 8.29 -18.49
CA SER A 170 18.09 8.89 -19.68
C SER A 170 17.39 10.21 -19.38
N HIS A 171 16.89 10.41 -18.16
CA HIS A 171 16.31 11.68 -17.74
C HIS A 171 17.40 12.75 -17.52
N ALA A 172 18.50 12.39 -16.85
CA ALA A 172 19.63 13.29 -16.62
C ALA A 172 20.27 13.78 -17.93
N TYR A 173 20.46 12.88 -18.91
CA TYR A 173 20.97 13.27 -20.24
C TYR A 173 20.04 14.25 -20.96
N VAL A 174 18.72 14.08 -20.85
CA VAL A 174 17.77 14.99 -21.50
C VAL A 174 17.69 16.33 -20.79
N ALA A 175 17.79 16.37 -19.47
CA ALA A 175 17.88 17.63 -18.73
C ALA A 175 19.16 18.39 -19.09
N ALA A 176 20.31 17.71 -19.14
CA ALA A 176 21.58 18.30 -19.57
C ALA A 176 21.52 18.80 -21.01
N ALA A 177 20.93 18.04 -21.94
CA ALA A 177 20.75 18.48 -23.32
C ALA A 177 19.86 19.73 -23.43
N MET A 178 18.80 19.83 -22.63
CA MET A 178 17.96 21.05 -22.57
C MET A 178 18.76 22.25 -22.04
N GLU A 179 19.55 22.06 -20.98
CA GLU A 179 20.41 23.12 -20.41
C GLU A 179 21.48 23.59 -21.41
N THR A 180 22.09 22.67 -22.17
CA THR A 180 23.06 23.01 -23.23
C THR A 180 22.42 23.83 -24.34
N ILE A 181 21.27 23.40 -24.88
CA ILE A 181 20.57 24.13 -25.96
C ILE A 181 20.14 25.54 -25.51
N VAL A 182 19.63 25.66 -24.28
CA VAL A 182 19.28 26.97 -23.70
C VAL A 182 20.52 27.86 -23.58
N SER A 183 21.66 27.30 -23.16
CA SER A 183 22.91 28.06 -22.99
C SER A 183 23.55 28.48 -24.33
N GLU A 184 23.50 27.61 -25.34
CA GLU A 184 24.07 27.85 -26.68
C GLU A 184 23.25 28.86 -27.49
N SER A 185 21.92 28.84 -27.35
CA SER A 185 21.01 29.79 -28.02
C SER A 185 21.20 31.25 -27.60
N GLY A 186 22.03 31.53 -26.60
CA GLY A 186 22.41 32.89 -26.18
C GLY A 186 23.72 33.42 -26.79
N GLN A 187 24.48 32.62 -27.54
CA GLN A 187 25.79 33.02 -28.10
C GLN A 187 25.78 33.33 -29.60
N GLU A 188 24.87 32.74 -30.37
CA GLU A 188 24.60 33.18 -31.74
C GLU A 188 23.56 34.31 -31.68
N GLY A 189 23.74 35.39 -32.44
CA GLY A 189 22.82 36.55 -32.47
C GLY A 189 21.40 36.27 -33.01
N GLN A 190 20.84 35.08 -32.76
CA GLN A 190 19.47 34.66 -33.02
C GLN A 190 18.60 34.86 -31.77
N GLN A 191 17.28 34.96 -31.97
CA GLN A 191 16.35 35.12 -30.85
C GLN A 191 16.44 33.93 -29.86
N PRO A 192 16.28 34.18 -28.55
CA PRO A 192 16.26 33.11 -27.55
C PRO A 192 15.22 32.06 -27.91
N MET A 193 15.64 30.80 -27.99
CA MET A 193 14.71 29.71 -28.27
C MET A 193 13.64 29.66 -27.18
N SER A 194 12.38 29.56 -27.57
CA SER A 194 11.29 29.41 -26.60
C SER A 194 11.42 28.06 -25.89
N PRO A 195 10.97 27.93 -24.62
CA PRO A 195 11.01 26.66 -23.89
C PRO A 195 10.38 25.50 -24.67
N THR A 196 9.37 25.80 -25.49
CA THR A 196 8.69 24.83 -26.33
C THR A 196 9.56 24.31 -27.48
N GLU A 197 10.38 25.18 -28.08
CA GLU A 197 11.30 24.81 -29.16
C GLU A 197 12.45 23.96 -28.63
N VAL A 198 13.00 24.32 -27.47
CA VAL A 198 14.02 23.51 -26.76
C VAL A 198 13.48 22.11 -26.49
N VAL A 199 12.25 22.00 -25.97
CA VAL A 199 11.62 20.70 -25.71
C VAL A 199 11.37 19.94 -27.01
N SER A 200 11.00 20.60 -28.10
CA SER A 200 10.78 19.95 -29.41
C SER A 200 12.05 19.33 -29.99
N GLN A 201 13.21 19.98 -29.78
CA GLN A 201 14.50 19.49 -30.28
C GLN A 201 15.03 18.31 -29.48
N VAL A 202 14.80 18.29 -28.17
CA VAL A 202 15.29 17.23 -27.28
C VAL A 202 14.41 15.97 -27.34
N LEU A 203 13.15 16.13 -27.72
CA LEU A 203 12.24 14.99 -27.89
C LEU A 203 12.56 14.19 -29.17
N PRO A 204 12.39 12.86 -29.15
CA PRO A 204 12.42 12.07 -30.37
C PRO A 204 11.40 12.59 -31.38
N LYS A 205 11.73 12.57 -32.68
CA LYS A 205 10.84 13.04 -33.77
C LYS A 205 9.49 12.32 -33.82
N SER A 206 9.37 11.14 -33.21
CA SER A 206 8.13 10.36 -33.07
C SER A 206 7.28 10.73 -31.84
N SER A 207 7.75 11.63 -30.99
CA SER A 207 7.07 12.00 -29.75
C SER A 207 5.83 12.86 -30.00
N THR A 208 4.68 12.41 -29.52
CA THR A 208 3.42 13.20 -29.52
C THR A 208 3.24 14.02 -28.25
N PHE A 209 4.27 14.12 -27.39
CA PHE A 209 4.17 14.75 -26.07
C PHE A 209 3.64 16.19 -26.14
N LEU A 210 4.21 17.02 -27.03
CA LEU A 210 3.82 18.42 -27.21
C LEU A 210 2.37 18.55 -27.70
N GLN A 211 1.95 17.65 -28.60
CA GLN A 211 0.57 17.59 -29.08
C GLN A 211 -0.41 17.19 -27.97
N ASN A 212 -0.02 16.25 -27.11
CA ASN A 212 -0.84 15.78 -25.99
C ASN A 212 -1.00 16.82 -24.88
N VAL A 213 -0.03 17.74 -24.72
CA VAL A 213 -0.15 18.89 -23.80
C VAL A 213 -0.82 20.11 -24.47
N GLY A 214 -1.42 19.92 -25.65
CA GLY A 214 -2.17 20.96 -26.36
C GLY A 214 -1.33 21.95 -27.17
N ILE A 215 0.00 21.72 -27.27
CA ILE A 215 0.92 22.62 -27.98
C ILE A 215 1.10 22.10 -29.41
N LYS A 216 0.42 22.76 -30.36
CA LYS A 216 0.47 22.38 -31.79
C LYS A 216 1.72 22.98 -32.46
N PHE A 217 2.67 22.12 -32.83
CA PHE A 217 3.68 22.47 -33.82
C PHE A 217 3.10 22.32 -35.22
N GLY A 218 3.35 23.31 -36.08
CA GLY A 218 2.78 23.42 -37.42
C GLY A 218 3.33 22.37 -38.38
N ASN A 219 2.85 21.13 -38.30
CA ASN A 219 2.87 20.21 -39.43
C ASN A 219 1.47 20.12 -40.02
N LYS A 220 1.33 20.61 -41.26
CA LYS A 220 0.11 20.50 -42.07
C LYS A 220 -0.25 19.02 -42.21
N SER A 221 -1.28 18.55 -41.50
CA SER A 221 -2.00 17.34 -41.90
C SER A 221 -3.48 17.47 -41.57
N ARG A 222 -4.27 17.03 -42.55
CA ARG A 222 -5.71 17.20 -42.73
C ARG A 222 -6.44 16.21 -41.83
N ASN A 223 -7.44 16.72 -41.07
CA ASN A 223 -8.69 16.08 -40.63
C ASN A 223 -9.14 16.67 -39.29
N GLY A 224 -9.71 17.87 -39.32
CA GLY A 224 -10.10 18.67 -38.16
C GLY A 224 -11.61 18.70 -37.88
N GLY A 225 -12.29 17.56 -37.92
CA GLY A 225 -13.74 17.48 -37.64
C GLY A 225 -14.11 16.69 -36.38
N ALA A 226 -13.62 15.46 -36.25
CA ALA A 226 -14.09 14.53 -35.22
C ALA A 226 -13.47 14.73 -33.82
N SER A 227 -12.27 15.31 -33.72
CA SER A 227 -11.54 15.40 -32.44
C SER A 227 -12.00 16.54 -31.52
N ALA A 228 -12.62 17.59 -32.05
CA ALA A 228 -13.02 18.76 -31.26
C ALA A 228 -14.29 18.47 -30.42
N LEU A 229 -15.27 17.78 -31.02
CA LEU A 229 -16.50 17.37 -30.34
C LEU A 229 -16.22 16.41 -29.18
N GLN A 230 -15.31 15.44 -29.38
CA GLN A 230 -14.96 14.48 -28.35
C GLN A 230 -14.19 15.12 -27.18
N MET A 231 -13.34 16.12 -27.46
CA MET A 231 -12.65 16.90 -26.42
C MET A 231 -13.64 17.78 -25.63
N GLN A 232 -14.61 18.40 -26.29
CA GLN A 232 -15.64 19.19 -25.63
C GLN A 232 -16.56 18.34 -24.74
N GLN A 233 -16.88 17.12 -25.18
CA GLN A 233 -17.69 16.18 -24.42
C GLN A 233 -16.94 15.64 -23.18
N LEU A 234 -15.64 15.36 -23.31
CA LEU A 234 -14.78 15.00 -22.18
C LEU A 234 -14.61 16.14 -21.17
N GLN A 235 -14.51 17.38 -21.64
CA GLN A 235 -14.42 18.55 -20.77
C GLN A 235 -15.71 18.75 -19.96
N ALA A 236 -16.87 18.60 -20.60
CA ALA A 236 -18.17 18.67 -19.92
C ALA A 236 -18.35 17.55 -18.87
N GLN A 237 -17.89 16.33 -19.15
CA GLN A 237 -17.90 15.24 -18.17
C GLN A 237 -16.99 15.53 -16.97
N LEU A 238 -15.80 16.09 -17.22
CA LEU A 238 -14.84 16.43 -16.16
C LEU A 238 -15.39 17.52 -15.23
N ASP A 239 -16.09 18.51 -15.78
CA ASP A 239 -16.67 19.59 -14.98
C ASP A 239 -17.92 19.13 -14.20
N ALA A 240 -18.71 18.20 -14.75
CA ALA A 240 -19.80 17.54 -14.01
C ALA A 240 -19.28 16.69 -12.83
N GLU A 241 -18.22 15.89 -13.04
CA GLU A 241 -17.62 15.06 -11.98
C GLU A 241 -16.99 15.92 -10.87
N LYS A 242 -16.39 17.08 -11.21
CA LYS A 242 -15.90 18.04 -10.21
C LYS A 242 -17.04 18.61 -9.36
N GLN A 243 -18.18 18.89 -9.96
CA GLN A 243 -19.35 19.40 -9.24
C GLN A 243 -19.94 18.32 -8.31
N GLU A 244 -20.00 17.07 -8.76
CA GLU A 244 -20.40 15.93 -7.93
C GLU A 244 -19.43 15.70 -6.76
N SER A 245 -18.12 15.77 -7.03
CA SER A 245 -17.07 15.65 -6.01
C SER A 245 -17.15 16.75 -4.95
N ALA A 246 -17.48 17.99 -5.35
CA ALA A 246 -17.74 19.08 -4.42
C ALA A 246 -18.96 18.78 -3.53
N GLY A 247 -20.07 18.32 -4.11
CA GLY A 247 -21.27 17.94 -3.34
C GLY A 247 -21.02 16.77 -2.38
N LEU A 248 -20.22 15.78 -2.76
CA LEU A 248 -19.83 14.68 -1.88
C LEU A 248 -18.94 15.15 -0.72
N LYS A 249 -18.10 16.15 -0.95
CA LYS A 249 -17.24 16.73 0.08
C LYS A 249 -18.07 17.46 1.15
N ASP A 250 -19.08 18.21 0.73
CA ASP A 250 -20.00 18.90 1.65
C ASP A 250 -20.81 17.90 2.50
N GLN A 251 -21.24 16.78 1.90
CA GLN A 251 -21.90 15.69 2.65
C GLN A 251 -20.95 15.04 3.66
N LEU A 252 -19.68 14.83 3.30
CA LEU A 252 -18.69 14.24 4.19
C LEU A 252 -18.39 15.14 5.39
N ASP A 253 -18.29 16.46 5.18
CA ASP A 253 -18.09 17.42 6.26
C ASP A 253 -19.32 17.48 7.18
N THR A 254 -20.53 17.36 6.63
CA THR A 254 -21.78 17.26 7.41
C THR A 254 -21.80 16.01 8.29
N ILE A 255 -21.51 14.83 7.72
CA ILE A 255 -21.46 13.56 8.47
C ILE A 255 -20.39 13.61 9.56
N LYS A 256 -19.24 14.23 9.27
CA LYS A 256 -18.16 14.37 10.24
C LYS A 256 -18.57 15.24 11.43
N LEU A 257 -19.30 16.32 11.19
CA LEU A 257 -19.81 17.19 12.25
C LEU A 257 -20.83 16.44 13.14
N GLN A 258 -21.75 15.69 12.52
CA GLN A 258 -22.71 14.87 13.25
C GLN A 258 -22.03 13.77 14.08
N ALA A 259 -20.98 13.15 13.56
CA ALA A 259 -20.21 12.14 14.28
C ALA A 259 -19.54 12.74 15.54
N GLN A 260 -18.90 13.90 15.42
CA GLN A 260 -18.28 14.59 16.57
C GLN A 260 -19.31 14.99 17.63
N GLU A 261 -20.49 15.46 17.21
CA GLU A 261 -21.57 15.81 18.12
C GLU A 261 -22.12 14.58 18.86
N SER A 262 -22.25 13.44 18.16
CA SER A 262 -22.69 12.18 18.78
C SER A 262 -21.67 11.64 19.79
N GLU A 263 -20.36 11.79 19.50
CA GLU A 263 -19.28 11.37 20.39
C GLU A 263 -19.24 12.21 21.67
N ALA A 264 -19.45 13.53 21.56
CA ALA A 264 -19.58 14.41 22.71
C ALA A 264 -20.76 14.03 23.62
N LYS A 265 -21.92 13.73 23.03
CA LYS A 265 -23.11 13.27 23.77
C LYS A 265 -22.88 11.93 24.48
N LEU A 266 -22.18 10.99 23.84
CA LEU A 266 -21.80 9.72 24.47
C LEU A 266 -20.84 9.93 25.65
N SER A 267 -19.90 10.88 25.53
CA SER A 267 -19.00 11.22 26.63
C SER A 267 -19.77 11.77 27.83
N GLU A 268 -20.73 12.66 27.62
CA GLU A 268 -21.58 13.18 28.72
C GLU A 268 -22.41 12.08 29.38
N GLN A 269 -23.05 11.22 28.58
CA GLN A 269 -23.83 10.09 29.12
C GLN A 269 -22.97 9.11 29.92
N THR A 270 -21.72 8.88 29.50
CA THR A 270 -20.79 8.00 30.23
C THR A 270 -20.48 8.58 31.61
N LEU A 271 -20.23 9.89 31.70
CA LEU A 271 -20.01 10.56 32.99
C LEU A 271 -21.22 10.49 33.90
N GLU A 272 -22.44 10.62 33.36
CA GLU A 272 -23.66 10.50 34.15
C GLU A 272 -23.86 9.08 34.70
N ILE A 273 -23.56 8.05 33.90
CA ILE A 273 -23.58 6.65 34.34
C ILE A 273 -22.58 6.42 35.48
N ASP A 274 -21.36 6.96 35.37
CA ASP A 274 -20.33 6.82 36.41
C ASP A 274 -20.77 7.48 37.73
N ILE A 275 -21.40 8.65 37.67
CA ILE A 275 -21.95 9.34 38.85
C ILE A 275 -23.06 8.51 39.50
N LEU A 276 -23.96 7.94 38.70
CA LEU A 276 -25.04 7.09 39.21
C LEU A 276 -24.50 5.80 39.84
N ASN A 277 -23.52 5.15 39.21
CA ASN A 277 -22.87 3.97 39.75
C ASN A 277 -22.19 4.27 41.10
N LYS A 278 -21.50 5.41 41.22
CA LYS A 278 -20.90 5.82 42.49
C LYS A 278 -21.94 6.04 43.59
N LYS A 279 -23.05 6.71 43.29
CA LYS A 279 -24.17 6.87 44.24
C LYS A 279 -24.77 5.52 44.65
N GLN A 280 -24.88 4.59 43.71
CA GLN A 280 -25.35 3.23 43.97
C GLN A 280 -24.38 2.46 44.89
N GLU A 281 -23.07 2.62 44.72
CA GLU A 281 -22.05 2.02 45.59
C GLU A 281 -22.12 2.59 47.01
N GLU A 282 -22.27 3.92 47.16
CA GLU A 282 -22.41 4.58 48.45
C GLU A 282 -23.68 4.13 49.20
N THR A 283 -24.82 4.05 48.50
CA THR A 283 -26.06 3.52 49.09
C THR A 283 -25.93 2.04 49.45
N ASN A 284 -25.32 1.23 48.60
CA ASN A 284 -25.05 -0.18 48.90
C ASN A 284 -24.12 -0.34 50.12
N ALA A 285 -23.13 0.55 50.30
CA ALA A 285 -22.24 0.55 51.46
C ALA A 285 -22.99 0.89 52.75
N LEU A 286 -23.86 1.90 52.73
CA LEU A 286 -24.71 2.26 53.87
C LEU A 286 -25.64 1.12 54.27
N LEU A 287 -26.27 0.43 53.31
CA LEU A 287 -27.11 -0.73 53.57
C LEU A 287 -26.33 -1.87 54.24
N ARG A 288 -25.10 -2.14 53.80
CA ARG A 288 -24.22 -3.15 54.45
C ARG A 288 -23.89 -2.78 55.89
N GLN A 289 -23.65 -1.50 56.17
CA GLN A 289 -23.37 -1.01 57.52
C GLN A 289 -24.59 -1.10 58.45
N LEU A 290 -25.79 -0.79 57.95
CA LEU A 290 -27.03 -0.95 58.73
C LEU A 290 -27.30 -2.41 59.07
N LEU A 291 -27.12 -3.31 58.09
CA LEU A 291 -27.28 -4.74 58.30
C LEU A 291 -26.28 -5.26 59.33
N SER A 292 -24.99 -4.91 59.26
CA SER A 292 -24.02 -5.35 60.27
C SER A 292 -24.33 -4.85 61.68
N PHE A 293 -24.86 -3.62 61.81
CA PHE A 293 -25.28 -3.06 63.10
C PHE A 293 -26.47 -3.82 63.71
N SER A 294 -27.45 -4.23 62.90
CA SER A 294 -28.61 -5.02 63.35
C SER A 294 -28.25 -6.45 63.81
N HIS A 295 -27.24 -7.07 63.19
CA HIS A 295 -26.74 -8.40 63.61
C HIS A 295 -25.87 -8.35 64.88
N GLY A 296 -25.37 -7.17 65.27
CA GLY A 296 -24.63 -6.96 66.52
C GLY A 296 -25.54 -6.77 67.75
N GLN A 297 -26.79 -6.34 67.56
CA GLN A 297 -27.75 -6.12 68.66
C GLN A 297 -28.58 -7.36 69.03
N SER A 298 -28.58 -8.39 68.18
CA SER A 298 -29.25 -9.68 68.44
C SER A 298 -28.35 -10.72 69.12
N ASN A 299 -27.07 -10.39 69.37
CA ASN A 299 -26.10 -11.22 70.07
C ASN A 299 -25.55 -10.49 71.30
N THR A 300 -26.40 -10.29 72.30
CA THR A 300 -25.97 -10.06 73.69
C THR A 300 -26.70 -11.09 74.56
N PRO A 301 -25.98 -11.83 75.43
CA PRO A 301 -26.52 -12.96 76.19
C PRO A 301 -27.62 -12.56 77.18
#